data_AF-A0A2J8TCL4-F1
#
_entry.id   AF-A0A2J8TCL4-F1
#
_cell.length_a   1.000
_cell.length_b   1.000
_cell.length_c   1.000
_cell.angle_alpha   90.00
_cell.angle_beta   90.00
_cell.angle_gamma   90.00
#
_symmetry.space_group_name_H-M   'P 1'
#
loop_
_entity.id
_entity.type
_entity.pdbx_description
1 polymer ?
#
loop_
_entity_poly.entity_id
_entity_poly.type
_entity_poly.pdbx_seq_one_letter_code
_entity_poly.pdbx_strand_id
1 'polypeptide(L)'
;MLSAITNVVQNTGKSVLTGGLDALEFIGKKTMNVLAESDPGFKRTKTLMERTVSLSQMLREAKEKEKRRLAQQLTMERTAHYGMLFDEYQGLSHLEALEILSNESESKVQSFLASLDGEKLELLKNDLISIKDIFAAKELENEENQEEQGLEEKGEEFARMLTELLFELHVAATPDKLNKAMKRAHDWVEEDQTVVSVDVAKVSEEETKKEEKEEKSQDPQEDKKEEKRTKTIEEVYMLSIESLAEVTARCIEQLHKVAELILHGQEEEKPAQDQAKVLIKLTTAMCNEVASLSKKFTNSLTTVGSNKKAEVLNPMISSVLLEGCNSTTYIQDAFQLLLPVLQVSHIQTSCLKVQP
;
A
#
# COMPACT_ATOMS: atom_id res chain seq x y z
N MET A 1 28.88 12.42 -4.19
CA MET A 1 29.91 12.03 -5.20
C MET A 1 30.21 10.52 -5.24
N LEU A 2 30.13 9.77 -4.13
CA LEU A 2 30.44 8.34 -4.11
C LEU A 2 29.48 7.46 -4.96
N SER A 3 28.19 7.80 -5.02
CA SER A 3 27.18 7.05 -5.81
C SER A 3 27.44 7.07 -7.33
N ALA A 4 27.93 8.19 -7.87
CA ALA A 4 28.27 8.30 -9.29
C ALA A 4 29.47 7.42 -9.68
N ILE A 5 30.46 7.29 -8.78
CA ILE A 5 31.64 6.46 -9.00
C ILE A 5 31.27 4.97 -8.95
N THR A 6 30.40 4.56 -8.03
CA THR A 6 29.93 3.16 -7.93
C THR A 6 29.12 2.72 -9.16
N ASN A 7 28.23 3.58 -9.67
CA ASN A 7 27.46 3.30 -10.89
C ASN A 7 28.35 3.19 -12.14
N VAL A 8 29.39 4.04 -12.24
CA VAL A 8 30.36 3.98 -13.34
C VAL A 8 31.21 2.71 -13.26
N VAL A 9 31.67 2.30 -12.07
CA VAL A 9 32.46 1.07 -11.89
C VAL A 9 31.62 -0.20 -12.14
N GLN A 10 30.36 -0.25 -11.67
CA GLN A 10 29.47 -1.39 -11.94
C GLN A 10 29.09 -1.52 -13.42
N ASN A 11 28.81 -0.40 -14.10
CA ASN A 11 28.48 -0.41 -15.53
C ASN A 11 29.70 -0.74 -16.40
N THR A 12 30.88 -0.26 -16.02
CA THR A 12 32.16 -0.58 -16.69
C THR A 12 32.51 -2.05 -16.51
N GLY A 13 32.37 -2.62 -15.30
CA GLY A 13 32.59 -4.05 -15.04
C GLY A 13 31.64 -4.96 -15.82
N LYS A 14 30.36 -4.57 -15.95
CA LYS A 14 29.38 -5.28 -16.79
C LYS A 14 29.76 -5.26 -18.27
N SER A 15 30.21 -4.11 -18.78
CA SER A 15 30.60 -3.93 -20.18
C SER A 15 31.91 -4.67 -20.53
N VAL A 16 32.90 -4.65 -19.63
CA VAL A 16 34.18 -5.38 -19.77
C VAL A 16 33.98 -6.89 -19.76
N LEU A 17 33.03 -7.43 -18.98
CA LEU A 17 32.73 -8.86 -18.97
C LEU A 17 31.98 -9.33 -20.23
N THR A 18 31.08 -8.51 -20.80
CA THR A 18 30.46 -8.80 -22.11
C THR A 18 31.47 -8.69 -23.24
N GLY A 19 32.30 -7.64 -23.26
CA GLY A 19 33.38 -7.51 -24.24
C GLY A 19 34.46 -8.57 -24.06
N GLY A 20 34.69 -9.06 -22.85
CA GLY A 20 35.69 -10.07 -22.52
C GLY A 20 35.38 -11.45 -23.07
N LEU A 21 34.12 -11.92 -22.98
CA LEU A 21 33.71 -13.21 -23.55
C LEU A 21 33.79 -13.19 -25.08
N ASP A 22 33.33 -12.11 -25.69
CA ASP A 22 33.34 -11.92 -27.14
C ASP A 22 34.78 -11.75 -27.68
N ALA A 23 35.66 -11.07 -26.93
CA ALA A 23 37.08 -10.97 -27.24
C ALA A 23 37.79 -12.33 -27.12
N LEU A 24 37.48 -13.13 -26.09
CA LEU A 24 38.04 -14.47 -25.93
C LEU A 24 37.62 -15.39 -27.08
N GLU A 25 36.35 -15.34 -27.47
CA GLU A 25 35.83 -16.10 -28.61
C GLU A 25 36.50 -15.68 -29.93
N PHE A 26 36.66 -14.37 -30.15
CA PHE A 26 37.34 -13.83 -31.32
C PHE A 26 38.81 -14.28 -31.39
N ILE A 27 39.55 -14.17 -30.28
CA ILE A 27 40.95 -14.61 -30.20
C ILE A 27 41.04 -16.13 -30.40
N GLY A 28 40.17 -16.91 -29.77
CA GLY A 28 40.09 -18.36 -29.94
C GLY A 28 39.83 -18.76 -31.39
N LYS A 29 38.81 -18.20 -32.04
CA LYS A 29 38.48 -18.45 -33.46
C LYS A 29 39.64 -18.06 -34.38
N LYS A 30 40.26 -16.91 -34.16
CA LYS A 30 41.37 -16.42 -34.99
C LYS A 30 42.59 -17.32 -34.86
N THR A 31 42.92 -17.75 -33.64
CA THR A 31 44.03 -18.69 -33.39
C THR A 31 43.75 -20.06 -34.01
N MET A 32 42.52 -20.56 -33.88
CA MET A 32 42.07 -21.81 -34.49
C MET A 32 42.20 -21.79 -36.03
N ASN A 33 41.87 -20.66 -36.66
CA ASN A 33 42.00 -20.48 -38.11
C ASN A 33 43.46 -20.51 -38.56
N VAL A 34 44.33 -19.77 -37.88
CA VAL A 34 45.77 -19.73 -38.19
C VAL A 34 46.43 -21.09 -38.00
N LEU A 35 46.06 -21.84 -36.95
CA LEU A 35 46.55 -23.20 -36.72
C LEU A 35 46.05 -24.20 -37.77
N ALA A 36 44.78 -24.08 -38.18
CA ALA A 36 44.20 -24.93 -39.22
C ALA A 36 44.80 -24.67 -40.62
N GLU A 37 45.25 -23.45 -40.90
CA GLU A 37 45.97 -23.14 -42.14
C GLU A 37 47.36 -23.78 -42.20
N SER A 38 47.99 -23.98 -41.03
CA SER A 38 49.37 -24.46 -40.90
C SER A 38 49.50 -25.99 -40.75
N ASP A 39 48.45 -26.69 -40.31
CA ASP A 39 48.45 -28.15 -40.11
C ASP A 39 47.18 -28.84 -40.68
N PRO A 40 47.31 -29.71 -41.72
CA PRO A 40 46.19 -30.48 -42.27
C PRO A 40 45.47 -31.39 -41.27
N GLY A 41 46.18 -31.89 -40.24
CA GLY A 41 45.60 -32.70 -39.16
C GLY A 41 44.69 -31.87 -38.26
N PHE A 42 45.08 -30.63 -37.97
CA PHE A 42 44.30 -29.70 -37.16
C PHE A 42 43.01 -29.23 -37.84
N LYS A 43 42.95 -29.21 -39.19
CA LYS A 43 41.71 -28.92 -39.94
C LYS A 43 40.57 -29.87 -39.57
N ARG A 44 40.86 -31.17 -39.41
CA ARG A 44 39.84 -32.17 -39.01
C ARG A 44 39.32 -31.91 -37.60
N THR A 45 40.22 -31.57 -36.66
CA THR A 45 39.87 -31.23 -35.28
C THR A 45 39.01 -29.96 -35.21
N LYS A 46 39.33 -28.94 -36.03
CA LYS A 46 38.52 -27.72 -36.15
C LYS A 46 37.09 -28.01 -36.59
N THR A 47 36.91 -28.79 -37.67
CA THR A 47 35.58 -29.16 -38.17
C THR A 47 34.78 -29.97 -37.16
N LEU A 48 35.43 -30.80 -36.33
CA LEU A 48 34.77 -31.55 -35.27
C LEU A 48 34.31 -30.62 -34.13
N MET A 49 35.13 -29.65 -33.74
CA MET A 49 34.79 -28.68 -32.68
C MET A 49 33.71 -27.68 -33.10
N GLU A 50 33.66 -27.28 -34.38
CA GLU A 50 32.57 -26.43 -34.92
C GLU A 50 31.19 -27.10 -34.85
N ARG A 51 31.13 -28.44 -34.76
CA ARG A 51 29.89 -29.21 -34.60
C ARG A 51 29.43 -29.34 -33.15
N THR A 52 30.24 -28.89 -32.19
CA THR A 52 29.91 -28.91 -30.75
C THR A 52 29.51 -27.52 -30.27
N VAL A 53 28.54 -27.45 -29.35
CA VAL A 53 28.14 -26.18 -28.72
C VAL A 53 29.34 -25.55 -28.03
N SER A 54 29.59 -24.28 -28.33
CA SER A 54 30.76 -23.59 -27.79
C SER A 54 30.59 -23.29 -26.29
N LEU A 55 31.70 -23.33 -25.56
CA LEU A 55 31.72 -22.98 -24.13
C LEU A 55 31.26 -21.52 -23.91
N SER A 56 31.56 -20.60 -24.82
CA SER A 56 31.08 -19.21 -24.75
C SER A 56 29.56 -19.13 -24.83
N GLN A 57 28.95 -19.92 -25.71
CA GLN A 57 27.49 -20.04 -25.82
C GLN A 57 26.88 -20.64 -24.54
N MET A 58 27.43 -21.74 -24.02
CA MET A 58 26.94 -22.36 -22.78
C MET A 58 27.06 -21.42 -21.57
N LEU A 59 28.17 -20.67 -21.46
CA LEU A 59 28.36 -19.68 -20.40
C LEU A 59 27.41 -18.48 -20.54
N ARG A 60 27.12 -18.05 -21.77
CA ARG A 60 26.13 -17.00 -22.03
C ARG A 60 24.72 -17.47 -21.68
N GLU A 61 24.34 -18.67 -22.09
CA GLU A 61 23.05 -19.30 -21.75
C GLU A 61 22.92 -19.49 -20.24
N ALA A 62 23.97 -19.94 -19.54
CA ALA A 62 23.99 -20.06 -18.08
C ALA A 62 23.85 -18.69 -17.40
N LYS A 63 24.54 -17.66 -17.89
CA LYS A 63 24.43 -16.28 -17.40
C LYS A 63 23.03 -15.69 -17.63
N GLU A 64 22.44 -15.91 -18.80
CA GLU A 64 21.08 -15.46 -19.09
C GLU A 64 20.05 -16.21 -18.25
N LYS A 65 20.23 -17.51 -18.05
CA LYS A 65 19.40 -18.32 -17.16
C LYS A 65 19.48 -17.84 -15.71
N GLU A 66 20.68 -17.49 -15.23
CA GLU A 66 20.86 -16.92 -13.90
C GLU A 66 20.29 -15.49 -13.79
N LYS A 67 20.43 -14.67 -14.84
CA LYS A 67 19.80 -13.33 -14.89
C LYS A 67 18.27 -13.43 -14.89
N ARG A 68 17.70 -14.41 -15.61
CA ARG A 68 16.26 -14.72 -15.58
C ARG A 68 15.84 -15.22 -14.19
N ARG A 69 16.65 -16.08 -13.56
CA ARG A 69 16.42 -16.55 -12.19
C ARG A 69 16.43 -15.40 -11.19
N LEU A 70 17.40 -14.48 -11.27
CA LEU A 70 17.48 -13.28 -10.42
C LEU A 70 16.31 -12.32 -10.66
N ALA A 71 15.91 -12.12 -11.92
CA ALA A 71 14.76 -11.29 -12.27
C ALA A 71 13.45 -11.91 -11.77
N GLN A 72 13.32 -13.23 -11.84
CA GLN A 72 12.21 -14.00 -11.25
C GLN A 72 12.24 -13.95 -9.72
N GLN A 73 13.42 -14.00 -9.09
CA GLN A 73 13.58 -13.82 -7.65
C GLN A 73 13.15 -12.42 -7.22
N LEU A 74 13.54 -11.36 -7.95
CA LEU A 74 13.09 -9.98 -7.73
C LEU A 74 11.58 -9.77 -7.94
N THR A 75 10.96 -10.53 -8.85
CA THR A 75 9.50 -10.49 -9.04
C THR A 75 8.75 -11.34 -8.01
N MET A 76 9.36 -12.41 -7.50
CA MET A 76 8.86 -13.17 -6.35
C MET A 76 9.11 -12.44 -5.02
N GLU A 77 10.13 -11.59 -4.91
CA GLU A 77 10.33 -10.69 -3.75
C GLU A 77 9.32 -9.54 -3.76
N ARG A 78 8.86 -9.10 -4.94
CA ARG A 78 7.64 -8.29 -5.12
C ARG A 78 6.34 -9.10 -4.99
N THR A 79 6.33 -10.12 -4.13
CA THR A 79 5.04 -10.54 -3.56
C THR A 79 4.52 -9.35 -2.76
N ALA A 80 3.21 -9.04 -2.79
CA ALA A 80 2.64 -7.91 -2.06
C ALA A 80 2.87 -8.09 -0.56
N HIS A 81 4.03 -7.68 -0.10
CA HIS A 81 4.37 -7.68 1.30
C HIS A 81 3.85 -6.36 1.83
N TYR A 82 2.73 -6.43 2.56
CA TYR A 82 2.07 -5.27 3.13
C TYR A 82 3.07 -4.29 3.76
N GLY A 83 4.00 -4.79 4.58
CA GLY A 83 5.00 -3.94 5.23
C GLY A 83 5.94 -3.16 4.28
N MET A 84 6.28 -3.71 3.11
CA MET A 84 7.10 -2.97 2.13
C MET A 84 6.29 -1.88 1.46
N LEU A 85 5.06 -2.19 1.04
CA LEU A 85 4.15 -1.23 0.41
C LEU A 85 3.77 -0.11 1.38
N PHE A 86 3.52 -0.48 2.64
CA PHE A 86 3.23 0.47 3.71
C PHE A 86 4.38 1.46 3.93
N ASP A 87 5.63 0.99 3.89
CA ASP A 87 6.83 1.86 3.93
C ASP A 87 6.97 2.72 2.66
N GLU A 88 6.68 2.17 1.47
CA GLU A 88 6.67 2.95 0.21
C GLU A 88 5.66 4.10 0.23
N TYR A 89 4.51 3.91 0.89
CA TYR A 89 3.53 4.98 1.14
C TYR A 89 3.85 5.85 2.36
N GLN A 90 5.04 5.68 2.95
CA GLN A 90 5.55 6.44 4.09
C GLN A 90 4.77 6.23 5.40
N GLY A 91 4.06 5.10 5.53
CA GLY A 91 3.26 4.78 6.72
C GLY A 91 4.10 4.75 7.99
N LEU A 92 5.27 4.10 7.96
CA LEU A 92 6.20 4.06 9.10
C LEU A 92 6.74 5.45 9.42
N SER A 93 7.14 6.23 8.42
CA SER A 93 7.66 7.58 8.66
C SER A 93 6.63 8.50 9.32
N HIS A 94 5.35 8.39 8.93
CA HIS A 94 4.29 9.15 9.59
C HIS A 94 4.03 8.69 11.03
N LEU A 95 4.10 7.38 11.29
CA LEU A 95 3.95 6.84 12.63
C LEU A 95 5.09 7.27 13.55
N GLU A 96 6.34 7.18 13.08
CA GLU A 96 7.53 7.64 13.81
C GLU A 96 7.47 9.15 14.10
N ALA A 97 7.06 9.96 13.12
CA ALA A 97 6.89 11.39 13.31
C ALA A 97 5.83 11.70 14.37
N LEU A 98 4.71 10.98 14.34
CA LEU A 98 3.64 11.12 15.32
C LEU A 98 4.08 10.66 16.72
N GLU A 99 4.86 9.59 16.82
CA GLU A 99 5.42 9.10 18.09
C GLU A 99 6.41 10.12 18.69
N ILE A 100 7.26 10.73 17.87
CA ILE A 100 8.16 11.81 18.31
C ILE A 100 7.35 12.99 18.86
N LEU A 101 6.32 13.45 18.13
CA LEU A 101 5.44 14.53 18.58
C LEU A 101 4.71 14.18 19.88
N SER A 102 4.26 12.94 20.01
CA SER A 102 3.59 12.44 21.21
C SER A 102 4.52 12.44 22.42
N ASN A 103 5.73 11.88 22.28
CA ASN A 103 6.74 11.81 23.33
C ASN A 103 7.21 13.21 23.77
N GLU A 104 7.40 14.13 22.81
CA GLU A 104 7.72 15.53 23.11
C GLU A 104 6.58 16.19 23.87
N SER A 105 5.34 15.91 23.48
CA SER A 105 4.15 16.45 24.14
C SER A 105 4.01 15.90 25.56
N GLU A 106 4.17 14.58 25.77
CA GLU A 106 4.13 13.97 27.09
C GLU A 106 5.19 14.58 28.02
N SER A 107 6.43 14.76 27.53
CA SER A 107 7.50 15.40 28.28
C SER A 107 7.12 16.83 28.72
N LYS A 108 6.43 17.59 27.85
CA LYS A 108 5.90 18.92 28.19
C LYS A 108 4.82 18.82 29.27
N VAL A 109 3.85 17.91 29.14
CA VAL A 109 2.81 17.68 30.17
C VAL A 109 3.47 17.42 31.52
N GLN A 110 4.43 16.51 31.59
CA GLN A 110 5.13 16.16 32.82
C GLN A 110 5.90 17.35 33.40
N SER A 111 6.62 18.11 32.55
CA SER A 111 7.33 19.32 32.98
C SER A 111 6.39 20.39 33.53
N PHE A 112 5.21 20.58 32.92
CA PHE A 112 4.20 21.50 33.42
C PHE A 112 3.65 21.04 34.76
N LEU A 113 3.24 19.77 34.88
CA LEU A 113 2.74 19.22 36.14
C LEU A 113 3.77 19.35 37.28
N ALA A 114 5.06 19.19 37.00
CA ALA A 114 6.12 19.35 37.99
C ALA A 114 6.34 20.82 38.42
N SER A 115 5.84 21.80 37.65
CA SER A 115 5.98 23.23 37.93
C SER A 115 4.79 23.85 38.69
N LEU A 116 3.70 23.09 38.83
CA LEU A 116 2.46 23.52 39.48
C LEU A 116 2.32 22.83 40.85
N ASP A 117 1.79 23.58 41.81
CA ASP A 117 1.55 23.10 43.18
C ASP A 117 0.10 23.40 43.61
N GLY A 118 -0.39 22.67 44.62
CA GLY A 118 -1.64 22.98 45.31
C GLY A 118 -2.90 22.81 44.45
N GLU A 119 -3.88 23.68 44.61
CA GLU A 119 -5.21 23.56 43.99
C GLU A 119 -5.16 23.58 42.45
N LYS A 120 -4.29 24.40 41.86
CA LYS A 120 -4.13 24.48 40.40
C LYS A 120 -3.62 23.17 39.79
N LEU A 121 -2.72 22.48 40.51
CA LEU A 121 -2.21 21.17 40.09
C LEU A 121 -3.32 20.12 40.08
N GLU A 122 -4.14 20.07 41.13
CA GLU A 122 -5.22 19.09 41.25
C GLU A 122 -6.32 19.32 40.22
N LEU A 123 -6.70 20.58 39.95
CA LEU A 123 -7.64 20.90 38.88
C LEU A 123 -7.10 20.44 37.52
N LEU A 124 -5.85 20.77 37.18
CA LEU A 124 -5.26 20.37 35.91
C LEU A 124 -5.17 18.84 35.78
N LYS A 125 -4.76 18.12 36.83
CA LYS A 125 -4.74 16.64 36.80
C LYS A 125 -6.13 16.07 36.51
N ASN A 126 -7.17 16.60 37.13
CA ASN A 126 -8.54 16.12 36.91
C ASN A 126 -8.98 16.35 35.46
N ASP A 127 -8.63 17.50 34.87
CA ASP A 127 -8.93 17.80 33.47
C ASP A 127 -8.18 16.83 32.53
N LEU A 128 -6.88 16.61 32.77
CA LEU A 128 -6.07 15.68 31.99
C LEU A 128 -6.53 14.22 32.09
N ILE A 129 -6.95 13.79 33.29
CA ILE A 129 -7.54 12.47 33.54
C ILE A 129 -8.85 12.35 32.76
N SER A 130 -9.70 13.38 32.81
CA SER A 130 -10.98 13.37 32.09
C SER A 130 -10.79 13.27 30.57
N ILE A 131 -9.73 13.86 30.01
CA ILE A 131 -9.36 13.67 28.60
C ILE A 131 -8.87 12.24 28.36
N LYS A 132 -7.99 11.72 29.22
CA LYS A 132 -7.45 10.35 29.11
C LYS A 132 -8.55 9.28 29.18
N ASP A 133 -9.53 9.44 30.06
CA ASP A 133 -10.62 8.49 30.23
C ASP A 133 -11.46 8.35 28.95
N ILE A 134 -11.59 9.42 28.15
CA ILE A 134 -12.27 9.37 26.85
C ILE A 134 -11.50 8.46 25.86
N PHE A 135 -10.17 8.55 25.83
CA PHE A 135 -9.33 7.67 24.99
C PHE A 135 -9.38 6.21 25.46
N ALA A 136 -9.31 5.98 26.78
CA ALA A 136 -9.37 4.65 27.37
C ALA A 136 -10.74 3.97 27.13
N ALA A 137 -11.84 4.72 27.17
CA ALA A 137 -13.17 4.18 26.85
C ALA A 137 -13.22 3.62 25.42
N LYS A 138 -12.52 4.25 24.47
CA LYS A 138 -12.45 3.76 23.10
C LYS A 138 -11.63 2.47 22.96
N GLU A 139 -10.56 2.30 23.73
CA GLU A 139 -9.80 1.05 23.74
C GLU A 139 -10.69 -0.13 24.15
N LEU A 140 -11.48 0.04 25.21
CA LEU A 140 -12.41 -0.98 25.70
C LEU A 140 -13.52 -1.30 24.69
N GLU A 141 -14.09 -0.29 24.02
CA GLU A 141 -15.09 -0.52 22.96
C GLU A 141 -14.54 -1.33 21.78
N ASN A 142 -13.27 -1.15 21.43
CA ASN A 142 -12.64 -1.88 20.32
C ASN A 142 -12.33 -3.34 20.69
N GLU A 143 -12.12 -3.65 21.97
CA GLU A 143 -11.95 -5.01 22.47
C GLU A 143 -13.28 -5.79 22.47
N GLU A 144 -14.41 -5.12 22.72
CA GLU A 144 -15.74 -5.75 22.82
C GLU A 144 -16.48 -5.85 21.47
N ASN A 145 -16.27 -4.94 20.52
CA ASN A 145 -17.06 -4.83 19.28
C ASN A 145 -16.46 -5.51 18.04
N GLN A 146 -15.57 -6.51 18.19
CA GLN A 146 -15.01 -7.22 17.03
C GLN A 146 -16.05 -8.00 16.18
N GLU A 147 -17.32 -8.07 16.59
CA GLU A 147 -18.34 -8.90 15.93
C GLU A 147 -19.50 -8.15 15.26
N GLU A 148 -19.74 -6.85 15.51
CA GLU A 148 -20.87 -6.13 14.88
C GLU A 148 -20.55 -4.67 14.57
N GLN A 149 -20.30 -4.37 13.28
CA GLN A 149 -20.75 -3.14 12.62
C GLN A 149 -20.48 -3.19 11.11
N GLY A 150 -21.36 -3.89 10.40
CA GLY A 150 -21.42 -3.92 8.94
C GLY A 150 -22.56 -3.05 8.43
N LEU A 151 -22.36 -1.72 8.40
CA LEU A 151 -23.06 -0.90 7.42
C LEU A 151 -22.10 -0.66 6.27
N GLU A 152 -22.45 -1.18 5.09
CA GLU A 152 -21.70 -0.95 3.86
C GLU A 152 -21.88 0.52 3.45
N GLU A 153 -21.08 1.40 4.06
CA GLU A 153 -20.99 2.78 3.60
C GLU A 153 -20.34 2.81 2.22
N LYS A 154 -20.91 3.62 1.32
CA LYS A 154 -20.32 3.87 0.01
C LYS A 154 -19.10 4.77 0.19
N GLY A 155 -18.06 4.61 -0.63
CA GLY A 155 -16.84 5.42 -0.52
C GLY A 155 -17.08 6.94 -0.60
N GLU A 156 -18.15 7.38 -1.28
CA GLU A 156 -18.58 8.79 -1.31
C GLU A 156 -19.15 9.28 0.04
N GLU A 157 -19.79 8.40 0.81
CA GLU A 157 -20.33 8.70 2.14
C GLU A 157 -19.21 8.88 3.15
N PHE A 158 -18.20 7.99 3.11
CA PHE A 158 -16.99 8.11 3.93
C PHE A 158 -16.27 9.44 3.68
N ALA A 159 -16.03 9.82 2.43
CA ALA A 159 -15.32 11.05 2.09
C ALA A 159 -16.02 12.31 2.64
N ARG A 160 -17.36 12.32 2.62
CA ARG A 160 -18.19 13.38 3.20
C ARG A 160 -18.09 13.38 4.72
N MET A 161 -18.29 12.22 5.36
CA MET A 161 -18.21 12.08 6.81
C MET A 161 -16.84 12.51 7.35
N LEU A 162 -15.76 12.08 6.69
CA LEU A 162 -14.39 12.43 7.05
C LEU A 162 -14.17 13.95 6.99
N THR A 163 -14.67 14.60 5.94
CA THR A 163 -14.59 16.06 5.79
C THR A 163 -15.40 16.79 6.86
N GLU A 164 -16.60 16.30 7.18
CA GLU A 164 -17.45 16.85 8.24
C GLU A 164 -16.78 16.74 9.62
N LEU A 165 -16.15 15.60 9.94
CA LEU A 165 -15.45 15.39 11.20
C LEU A 165 -14.19 16.26 11.33
N LEU A 166 -13.41 16.43 10.25
CA LEU A 166 -12.24 17.32 10.26
C LEU A 166 -12.65 18.79 10.42
N PHE A 167 -13.76 19.20 9.79
CA PHE A 167 -14.36 20.51 10.03
C PHE A 167 -14.88 20.65 11.47
N GLU A 168 -15.55 19.63 11.99
CA GLU A 168 -16.02 19.58 13.38
C GLU A 168 -14.86 19.70 14.38
N LEU A 169 -13.68 19.18 14.05
CA LEU A 169 -12.47 19.29 14.86
C LEU A 169 -11.85 20.70 14.84
N HIS A 170 -12.28 21.56 13.91
CA HIS A 170 -11.78 22.92 13.68
C HIS A 170 -10.27 22.97 13.38
N VAL A 171 -9.77 21.94 12.70
CA VAL A 171 -8.40 21.92 12.16
C VAL A 171 -8.45 22.14 10.66
N ALA A 172 -7.55 22.96 10.13
CA ALA A 172 -7.43 23.22 8.69
C ALA A 172 -6.75 22.04 7.95
N ALA A 173 -7.24 20.82 8.18
CA ALA A 173 -6.76 19.60 7.55
C ALA A 173 -7.68 19.22 6.38
N THR A 174 -7.13 18.94 5.20
CA THR A 174 -7.91 18.41 4.06
C THR A 174 -7.63 16.91 3.88
N PRO A 175 -8.67 16.06 3.75
CA PRO A 175 -8.50 14.62 3.60
C PRO A 175 -8.20 14.17 2.15
N ASP A 176 -7.69 15.04 1.29
CA ASP A 176 -7.66 14.83 -0.17
C ASP A 176 -6.91 13.55 -0.58
N LYS A 177 -5.76 13.28 0.04
CA LYS A 177 -4.96 12.09 -0.26
C LYS A 177 -5.66 10.80 0.20
N LEU A 178 -6.26 10.82 1.38
CA LEU A 178 -7.00 9.69 1.92
C LEU A 178 -8.25 9.41 1.10
N ASN A 179 -9.05 10.44 0.79
CA ASN A 179 -10.21 10.34 -0.09
C ASN A 179 -9.84 9.79 -1.47
N LYS A 180 -8.70 10.23 -2.03
CA LYS A 180 -8.22 9.72 -3.33
C LYS A 180 -7.76 8.26 -3.27
N ALA A 181 -7.15 7.83 -2.17
CA ALA A 181 -6.76 6.43 -1.97
C ALA A 181 -8.00 5.53 -1.82
N MET A 182 -8.94 5.93 -0.95
CA MET A 182 -10.22 5.23 -0.76
C MET A 182 -11.03 5.12 -2.05
N LYS A 183 -11.16 6.23 -2.78
CA LYS A 183 -11.87 6.21 -4.07
C LYS A 183 -11.24 5.23 -5.05
N ARG A 184 -9.91 5.24 -5.20
CA ARG A 184 -9.20 4.28 -6.06
C ARG A 184 -9.43 2.83 -5.64
N ALA A 185 -9.42 2.56 -4.33
CA ALA A 185 -9.69 1.23 -3.79
C ALA A 185 -11.13 0.76 -4.10
N HIS A 186 -12.14 1.63 -3.96
CA HIS A 186 -13.53 1.28 -4.28
C HIS A 186 -13.81 1.18 -5.79
N ASP A 187 -13.33 2.13 -6.58
CA ASP A 187 -13.50 2.13 -8.04
C ASP A 187 -13.01 0.78 -8.62
N TRP A 188 -11.90 0.26 -8.07
CA TRP A 188 -11.35 -1.01 -8.47
C TRP A 188 -12.24 -2.23 -8.13
N VAL A 189 -12.91 -2.22 -6.96
CA VAL A 189 -13.84 -3.28 -6.53
C VAL A 189 -15.12 -3.24 -7.37
N GLU A 190 -15.64 -2.05 -7.67
CA GLU A 190 -16.88 -1.88 -8.45
C GLU A 190 -16.70 -2.28 -9.92
N GLU A 191 -15.53 -2.02 -10.50
CA GLU A 191 -15.16 -2.53 -11.82
C GLU A 191 -15.20 -4.06 -11.90
N ASP A 192 -14.92 -4.77 -10.80
CA ASP A 192 -14.96 -6.24 -10.76
C ASP A 192 -16.40 -6.78 -10.66
N GLN A 193 -17.25 -6.15 -9.83
CA GLN A 193 -18.65 -6.55 -9.67
C GLN A 193 -19.47 -6.34 -10.96
N THR A 194 -19.20 -5.25 -11.70
CA THR A 194 -19.92 -4.91 -12.93
C THR A 194 -19.55 -5.78 -14.13
N VAL A 195 -18.35 -6.37 -14.15
CA VAL A 195 -17.90 -7.27 -15.24
C VAL A 195 -18.54 -8.65 -15.12
N VAL A 196 -18.77 -9.14 -13.90
CA VAL A 196 -19.39 -10.46 -13.67
C VAL A 196 -20.90 -10.46 -13.93
N SER A 197 -21.60 -9.33 -13.77
CA SER A 197 -23.06 -9.26 -14.01
C SER A 197 -23.44 -9.45 -15.49
N VAL A 198 -22.52 -9.14 -16.41
CA VAL A 198 -22.78 -9.19 -17.86
C VAL A 198 -22.61 -10.61 -18.42
N ASP A 199 -21.74 -11.44 -17.83
CA ASP A 199 -21.50 -12.81 -18.31
C ASP A 199 -22.58 -13.82 -17.88
N VAL A 200 -23.32 -13.56 -16.80
CA VAL A 200 -24.44 -14.43 -16.38
C VAL A 200 -25.68 -14.22 -17.26
N ALA A 201 -25.87 -13.04 -17.84
CA ALA A 201 -27.03 -12.73 -18.66
C ALA A 201 -26.97 -13.28 -20.10
N LYS A 202 -25.79 -13.74 -20.57
CA LYS A 202 -25.60 -14.21 -21.96
C LYS A 202 -25.64 -15.72 -22.15
N VAL A 203 -25.78 -16.53 -21.10
CA VAL A 203 -25.77 -17.99 -21.21
C VAL A 203 -27.17 -18.60 -21.35
N SER A 204 -28.24 -17.81 -21.25
CA SER A 204 -29.61 -18.29 -21.42
C SER A 204 -30.32 -17.60 -22.59
N GLU A 205 -29.97 -17.98 -23.83
CA GLU A 205 -30.88 -17.95 -24.99
C GLU A 205 -30.12 -18.32 -26.28
N GLU A 206 -29.80 -19.60 -26.48
CA GLU A 206 -29.65 -20.14 -27.84
C GLU A 206 -30.14 -21.59 -27.89
N GLU A 207 -31.42 -21.78 -28.23
CA GLU A 207 -31.86 -22.94 -29.01
C GLU A 207 -32.64 -22.48 -30.26
N THR A 208 -31.91 -22.45 -31.38
CA THR A 208 -32.30 -22.98 -32.70
C THR A 208 -33.52 -22.40 -33.45
N LYS A 209 -33.26 -21.64 -34.53
CA LYS A 209 -33.65 -21.96 -35.94
C LYS A 209 -33.22 -20.88 -36.97
N LYS A 210 -32.39 -21.31 -37.94
CA LYS A 210 -32.31 -21.03 -39.41
C LYS A 210 -33.27 -19.97 -40.01
N GLU A 211 -32.97 -19.17 -41.05
CA GLU A 211 -32.10 -19.29 -42.25
C GLU A 211 -32.04 -17.91 -42.98
N GLU A 212 -30.91 -17.60 -43.64
CA GLU A 212 -30.63 -16.76 -44.84
C GLU A 212 -31.29 -15.37 -45.10
N LYS A 213 -30.48 -14.30 -45.26
CA LYS A 213 -30.03 -13.74 -46.57
C LYS A 213 -29.19 -12.45 -46.44
N GLU A 214 -28.26 -12.31 -47.38
CA GLU A 214 -27.32 -11.21 -47.64
C GLU A 214 -27.98 -9.85 -47.91
N GLU A 215 -27.38 -8.75 -47.48
CA GLU A 215 -26.81 -7.72 -48.37
C GLU A 215 -25.99 -6.65 -47.61
N LYS A 216 -24.99 -6.12 -48.33
CA LYS A 216 -23.92 -5.23 -47.87
C LYS A 216 -24.37 -3.80 -47.55
N SER A 217 -23.72 -3.19 -46.57
CA SER A 217 -23.25 -1.79 -46.67
C SER A 217 -22.05 -1.55 -45.75
N GLN A 218 -21.00 -0.98 -46.35
CA GLN A 218 -19.75 -0.58 -45.72
C GLN A 218 -19.92 0.78 -45.03
N ASP A 219 -19.46 0.91 -43.79
CA ASP A 219 -18.69 2.08 -43.36
C ASP A 219 -17.81 1.69 -42.14
N PRO A 220 -16.50 1.99 -42.11
CA PRO A 220 -15.62 1.62 -41.02
C PRO A 220 -15.56 2.75 -39.99
N GLN A 221 -16.31 2.61 -38.89
CA GLN A 221 -16.02 3.37 -37.68
C GLN A 221 -15.21 2.48 -36.75
N GLU A 222 -13.94 2.83 -36.57
CA GLU A 222 -13.01 2.23 -35.62
C GLU A 222 -13.51 2.44 -34.18
N ASP A 223 -14.45 1.61 -33.75
CA ASP A 223 -14.65 1.35 -32.33
C ASP A 223 -13.48 0.49 -31.85
N LYS A 224 -12.53 1.14 -31.16
CA LYS A 224 -11.61 0.45 -30.26
C LYS A 224 -12.44 -0.22 -29.17
N LYS A 225 -12.91 -1.45 -29.43
CA LYS A 225 -13.27 -2.40 -28.39
C LYS A 225 -12.00 -2.67 -27.58
N GLU A 226 -11.87 -1.99 -26.45
CA GLU A 226 -11.01 -2.48 -25.38
C GLU A 226 -11.52 -3.88 -25.03
N GLU A 227 -10.74 -4.89 -25.40
CA GLU A 227 -10.86 -6.24 -24.86
C GLU A 227 -10.72 -6.13 -23.33
N LYS A 228 -11.85 -6.13 -22.62
CA LYS A 228 -11.90 -6.16 -21.15
C LYS A 228 -11.28 -7.47 -20.68
N ARG A 229 -10.00 -7.42 -20.32
CA ARG A 229 -9.21 -8.55 -19.83
C ARG A 229 -9.76 -8.99 -18.47
N THR A 230 -10.12 -10.27 -18.32
CA THR A 230 -10.47 -10.86 -17.02
C THR A 230 -9.25 -10.83 -16.11
N LYS A 231 -9.39 -10.23 -14.92
CA LYS A 231 -8.32 -10.11 -13.92
C LYS A 231 -8.00 -11.50 -13.34
N THR A 232 -6.72 -11.76 -13.10
CA THR A 232 -6.27 -13.00 -12.43
C THR A 232 -6.43 -12.89 -10.92
N ILE A 233 -6.57 -14.03 -10.21
CA ILE A 233 -6.66 -14.05 -8.75
C ILE A 233 -5.42 -13.41 -8.10
N GLU A 234 -4.24 -13.59 -8.70
CA GLU A 234 -3.00 -13.00 -8.23
C GLU A 234 -3.00 -11.46 -8.36
N GLU A 235 -3.51 -10.91 -9.47
CA GLU A 235 -3.67 -9.46 -9.64
C GLU A 235 -4.64 -8.87 -8.61
N VAL A 236 -5.75 -9.57 -8.34
CA VAL A 236 -6.74 -9.17 -7.32
C VAL A 236 -6.12 -9.17 -5.93
N TYR A 237 -5.37 -10.20 -5.58
CA TYR A 237 -4.67 -10.28 -4.31
C TYR A 237 -3.66 -9.13 -4.14
N MET A 238 -2.80 -8.89 -5.15
CA MET A 238 -1.80 -7.83 -5.09
C MET A 238 -2.42 -6.44 -4.90
N LEU A 239 -3.48 -6.13 -5.66
CA LEU A 239 -4.18 -4.84 -5.58
C LEU A 239 -4.90 -4.66 -4.24
N SER A 240 -5.40 -5.74 -3.65
CA SER A 240 -6.03 -5.72 -2.32
C SER A 240 -5.01 -5.32 -1.25
N ILE A 241 -3.84 -5.95 -1.25
CA ILE A 241 -2.79 -5.66 -0.26
C ILE A 241 -2.19 -4.26 -0.46
N GLU A 242 -1.95 -3.85 -1.70
CA GLU A 242 -1.48 -2.50 -2.03
C GLU A 242 -2.47 -1.43 -1.58
N SER A 243 -3.76 -1.63 -1.86
CA SER A 243 -4.81 -0.69 -1.47
C SER A 243 -4.94 -0.58 0.05
N LEU A 244 -4.89 -1.71 0.78
CA LEU A 244 -4.88 -1.69 2.25
C LEU A 244 -3.68 -0.90 2.76
N ALA A 245 -2.47 -1.21 2.30
CA ALA A 245 -1.25 -0.52 2.73
C ALA A 245 -1.29 0.99 2.44
N GLU A 246 -1.73 1.40 1.24
CA GLU A 246 -1.87 2.82 0.90
C GLU A 246 -2.88 3.51 1.81
N VAL A 247 -4.08 2.94 1.96
CA VAL A 247 -5.14 3.51 2.77
C VAL A 247 -4.69 3.66 4.22
N THR A 248 -4.08 2.64 4.82
CA THR A 248 -3.56 2.71 6.19
C THR A 248 -2.55 3.83 6.34
N ALA A 249 -1.58 3.93 5.43
CA ALA A 249 -0.57 4.99 5.46
C ALA A 249 -1.21 6.38 5.35
N ARG A 250 -2.25 6.55 4.53
CA ARG A 250 -2.99 7.83 4.42
C ARG A 250 -3.84 8.14 5.64
N CYS A 251 -4.39 7.15 6.33
CA CYS A 251 -5.06 7.35 7.62
C CYS A 251 -4.07 7.86 8.68
N ILE A 252 -2.90 7.25 8.78
CA ILE A 252 -1.86 7.68 9.74
C ILE A 252 -1.31 9.06 9.37
N GLU A 253 -1.09 9.34 8.08
CA GLU A 253 -0.73 10.69 7.60
C GLU A 253 -1.78 11.73 8.03
N GLN A 254 -3.07 11.39 7.93
CA GLN A 254 -4.15 12.28 8.34
C GLN A 254 -4.14 12.54 9.85
N LEU A 255 -3.96 11.50 10.67
CA LEU A 255 -3.86 11.65 12.14
C LEU A 255 -2.61 12.45 12.53
N HIS A 256 -1.48 12.19 11.88
CA HIS A 256 -0.26 12.96 12.05
C HIS A 256 -0.49 14.45 11.71
N LYS A 257 -1.17 14.74 10.60
CA LYS A 257 -1.47 16.13 10.23
C LYS A 257 -2.41 16.82 11.22
N VAL A 258 -3.39 16.07 11.73
CA VAL A 258 -4.29 16.55 12.79
C VAL A 258 -3.49 16.88 14.06
N ALA A 259 -2.54 16.03 14.47
CA ALA A 259 -1.66 16.28 15.61
C ALA A 259 -0.87 17.59 15.47
N GLU A 260 -0.24 17.80 14.30
CA GLU A 260 0.49 19.03 14.01
C GLU A 260 -0.41 20.27 14.13
N LEU A 261 -1.63 20.19 13.61
CA LEU A 261 -2.57 21.31 13.60
C LEU A 261 -3.17 21.59 14.98
N ILE A 262 -3.39 20.57 15.80
CA ILE A 262 -3.81 20.75 17.20
C ILE A 262 -2.71 21.49 17.98
N LEU A 263 -1.44 21.14 17.79
CA LEU A 263 -0.33 21.77 18.52
C LEU A 263 -0.01 23.21 18.08
N HIS A 264 -0.24 23.54 16.80
CA HIS A 264 0.21 24.82 16.22
C HIS A 264 -0.95 25.70 15.71
N GLY A 265 -2.20 25.29 15.91
CA GLY A 265 -3.38 26.05 15.56
C GLY A 265 -3.45 27.39 16.30
N GLN A 266 -4.03 28.41 15.66
CA GLN A 266 -4.06 29.78 16.19
C GLN A 266 -5.20 30.02 17.20
N GLU A 267 -6.30 29.25 17.13
CA GLU A 267 -7.47 29.42 18.00
C GLU A 267 -8.07 28.06 18.40
N GLU A 268 -8.24 27.82 19.72
CA GLU A 268 -8.99 26.66 20.22
C GLU A 268 -10.48 27.00 20.23
N GLU A 269 -11.22 26.48 19.25
CA GLU A 269 -12.66 26.71 19.12
C GLU A 269 -13.51 25.76 19.99
N LYS A 270 -12.94 24.63 20.43
CA LYS A 270 -13.65 23.58 21.18
C LYS A 270 -12.86 23.08 22.38
N PRO A 271 -13.54 22.70 23.48
CA PRO A 271 -12.88 22.04 24.61
C PRO A 271 -12.18 20.74 24.18
N ALA A 272 -11.01 20.47 24.75
CA ALA A 272 -10.23 19.26 24.50
C ALA A 272 -11.04 17.96 24.62
N GLN A 273 -11.98 17.87 25.56
CA GLN A 273 -12.87 16.69 25.70
C GLN A 273 -13.76 16.47 24.47
N ASP A 274 -14.24 17.55 23.85
CA ASP A 274 -15.07 17.44 22.65
C ASP A 274 -14.21 17.13 21.43
N GLN A 275 -13.00 17.69 21.35
CA GLN A 275 -12.01 17.30 20.35
C GLN A 275 -11.66 15.80 20.46
N ALA A 276 -11.46 15.27 21.68
CA ALA A 276 -11.22 13.84 21.91
C ALA A 276 -12.35 12.96 21.36
N LYS A 277 -13.62 13.34 21.60
CA LYS A 277 -14.78 12.60 21.06
C LYS A 277 -14.82 12.64 19.54
N VAL A 278 -14.49 13.77 18.92
CA VAL A 278 -14.41 13.88 17.45
C VAL A 278 -13.28 13.02 16.89
N LEU A 279 -12.11 13.00 17.55
CA LEU A 279 -10.99 12.12 17.17
C LEU A 279 -11.35 10.63 17.26
N ILE A 280 -12.15 10.23 18.25
CA ILE A 280 -12.68 8.87 18.35
C ILE A 280 -13.58 8.54 17.15
N LYS A 281 -14.53 9.43 16.82
CA LYS A 281 -15.42 9.23 15.65
C LYS A 281 -14.61 9.15 14.36
N LEU A 282 -13.64 10.04 14.19
CA LEU A 282 -12.74 10.09 13.04
C LEU A 282 -11.99 8.77 12.85
N THR A 283 -11.35 8.30 13.92
CA THR A 283 -10.56 7.05 13.90
C THR A 283 -11.46 5.83 13.71
N THR A 284 -12.66 5.83 14.30
CA THR A 284 -13.66 4.77 14.12
C THR A 284 -14.11 4.68 12.66
N ALA A 285 -14.43 5.82 12.03
CA ALA A 285 -14.80 5.86 10.63
C ALA A 285 -13.66 5.32 9.74
N MET A 286 -12.41 5.70 10.00
CA MET A 286 -11.25 5.17 9.28
C MET A 286 -11.11 3.64 9.44
N CYS A 287 -11.27 3.11 10.65
CA CYS A 287 -11.18 1.67 10.90
C CYS A 287 -12.32 0.88 10.23
N ASN A 288 -13.55 1.38 10.33
CA ASN A 288 -14.72 0.77 9.70
C ASN A 288 -14.57 0.73 8.18
N GLU A 289 -14.03 1.80 7.59
CA GLU A 289 -13.81 1.87 6.15
C GLU A 289 -12.74 0.86 5.68
N VAL A 290 -11.64 0.72 6.43
CA VAL A 290 -10.62 -0.29 6.17
C VAL A 290 -11.18 -1.71 6.29
N ALA A 291 -12.00 -1.97 7.32
CA ALA A 291 -12.65 -3.28 7.50
C ALA A 291 -13.63 -3.58 6.36
N SER A 292 -14.42 -2.58 5.94
CA SER A 292 -15.33 -2.65 4.78
C SER A 292 -14.56 -2.98 3.48
N LEU A 293 -13.44 -2.30 3.24
CA LEU A 293 -12.55 -2.58 2.10
C LEU A 293 -11.96 -3.99 2.14
N SER A 294 -11.43 -4.42 3.28
CA SER A 294 -10.90 -5.78 3.44
C SER A 294 -11.97 -6.84 3.11
N LYS A 295 -13.20 -6.66 3.62
CA LYS A 295 -14.33 -7.53 3.28
C LYS A 295 -14.63 -7.51 1.77
N LYS A 296 -14.72 -6.34 1.15
CA LYS A 296 -14.94 -6.18 -0.30
C LYS A 296 -13.87 -6.90 -1.13
N PHE A 297 -12.59 -6.76 -0.74
CA PHE A 297 -11.48 -7.46 -1.38
C PHE A 297 -11.56 -8.97 -1.23
N THR A 298 -11.90 -9.48 -0.05
CA THR A 298 -12.08 -10.94 0.16
C THR A 298 -13.26 -11.49 -0.66
N ASN A 299 -14.33 -10.72 -0.83
CA ASN A 299 -15.45 -11.09 -1.68
C ASN A 299 -15.02 -11.17 -3.15
N SER A 300 -14.31 -10.15 -3.66
CA SER A 300 -13.76 -10.16 -5.03
C SER A 300 -12.82 -11.35 -5.26
N LEU A 301 -11.89 -11.61 -4.32
CA LEU A 301 -11.02 -12.79 -4.37
C LEU A 301 -11.79 -14.10 -4.43
N THR A 302 -12.87 -14.21 -3.65
CA THR A 302 -13.73 -15.41 -3.63
C THR A 302 -14.46 -15.59 -4.96
N THR A 303 -14.95 -14.50 -5.55
CA THR A 303 -15.65 -14.52 -6.84
C THR A 303 -14.70 -14.91 -7.99
N VAL A 304 -13.58 -14.21 -8.13
CA VAL A 304 -12.58 -14.45 -9.18
C VAL A 304 -11.89 -15.81 -9.00
N GLY A 305 -11.68 -16.22 -7.75
CA GLY A 305 -11.06 -17.48 -7.36
C GLY A 305 -12.00 -18.68 -7.28
N SER A 306 -13.28 -18.55 -7.64
CA SER A 306 -14.30 -19.60 -7.46
C SER A 306 -13.97 -20.95 -8.13
N ASN A 307 -13.14 -20.94 -9.18
CA ASN A 307 -12.66 -22.13 -9.88
C ASN A 307 -11.31 -22.67 -9.38
N LYS A 308 -10.70 -22.02 -8.37
CA LYS A 308 -9.41 -22.42 -7.78
C LYS A 308 -9.62 -23.35 -6.60
N LYS A 309 -8.60 -24.14 -6.29
CA LYS A 309 -8.59 -24.98 -5.09
C LYS A 309 -8.52 -24.12 -3.83
N ALA A 310 -9.21 -24.55 -2.78
CA ALA A 310 -9.18 -23.89 -1.47
C ALA A 310 -7.76 -23.73 -0.90
N GLU A 311 -6.86 -24.67 -1.16
CA GLU A 311 -5.43 -24.61 -0.74
C GLU A 311 -4.67 -23.42 -1.34
N VAL A 312 -5.15 -22.86 -2.46
CA VAL A 312 -4.55 -21.68 -3.11
C VAL A 312 -5.30 -20.40 -2.73
N LEU A 313 -6.63 -20.46 -2.71
CA LEU A 313 -7.49 -19.30 -2.44
C LEU A 313 -7.50 -18.88 -0.96
N ASN A 314 -7.62 -19.84 -0.04
CA ASN A 314 -7.78 -19.53 1.39
C ASN A 314 -6.58 -18.76 1.97
N PRO A 315 -5.31 -19.10 1.65
CA PRO A 315 -4.18 -18.30 2.13
C PRO A 315 -4.22 -16.84 1.68
N MET A 316 -4.67 -16.56 0.45
CA MET A 316 -4.81 -15.19 -0.06
C MET A 316 -5.92 -14.43 0.68
N ILE A 317 -7.08 -15.06 0.89
CA ILE A 317 -8.19 -14.47 1.67
C ILE A 317 -7.75 -14.20 3.11
N SER A 318 -7.15 -15.20 3.78
CA SER A 318 -6.66 -15.05 5.14
C SER A 318 -5.61 -13.95 5.26
N SER A 319 -4.74 -13.81 4.26
CA SER A 319 -3.76 -12.72 4.22
C SER A 319 -4.43 -11.34 4.10
N VAL A 320 -5.42 -11.17 3.21
CA VAL A 320 -6.14 -9.88 3.09
C VAL A 320 -6.90 -9.53 4.38
N LEU A 321 -7.51 -10.52 5.04
CA LEU A 321 -8.16 -10.30 6.34
C LEU A 321 -7.14 -9.92 7.42
N LEU A 322 -6.03 -10.64 7.51
CA LEU A 322 -4.96 -10.34 8.46
C LEU A 322 -4.41 -8.93 8.27
N GLU A 323 -4.10 -8.54 7.03
CA GLU A 323 -3.59 -7.19 6.77
C GLU A 323 -4.67 -6.13 6.97
N GLY A 324 -5.95 -6.45 6.77
CA GLY A 324 -7.07 -5.59 7.17
C GLY A 324 -7.08 -5.33 8.68
N CYS A 325 -6.92 -6.38 9.50
CA CYS A 325 -6.83 -6.24 10.96
C CYS A 325 -5.57 -5.48 11.39
N ASN A 326 -4.40 -5.79 10.81
CA ASN A 326 -3.17 -5.05 11.08
C ASN A 326 -3.34 -3.56 10.76
N SER A 327 -4.00 -3.25 9.64
CA SER A 327 -4.31 -1.88 9.23
C SER A 327 -5.14 -1.14 10.28
N THR A 328 -6.17 -1.76 10.85
CA THR A 328 -6.97 -1.13 11.90
C THR A 328 -6.17 -0.94 13.19
N THR A 329 -5.32 -1.90 13.55
CA THR A 329 -4.43 -1.78 14.71
C THR A 329 -3.46 -0.60 14.55
N TYR A 330 -2.80 -0.45 13.40
CA TYR A 330 -1.91 0.70 13.17
C TYR A 330 -2.63 2.05 13.28
N ILE A 331 -3.87 2.13 12.82
CA ILE A 331 -4.69 3.34 12.91
C ILE A 331 -5.07 3.62 14.38
N GLN A 332 -5.42 2.59 15.14
CA GLN A 332 -5.73 2.70 16.57
C GLN A 332 -4.51 3.11 17.39
N ASP A 333 -3.35 2.52 17.13
CA ASP A 333 -2.08 2.87 17.78
C ASP A 333 -1.71 4.33 17.49
N ALA A 334 -1.84 4.76 16.24
CA ALA A 334 -1.64 6.16 15.85
C ALA A 334 -2.61 7.12 16.57
N PHE A 335 -3.85 6.70 16.79
CA PHE A 335 -4.82 7.48 17.57
C PHE A 335 -4.38 7.65 19.03
N GLN A 336 -3.84 6.61 19.68
CA GLN A 336 -3.37 6.73 21.07
C GLN A 336 -2.25 7.77 21.23
N LEU A 337 -1.41 7.92 20.21
CA LEU A 337 -0.36 8.93 20.18
C LEU A 337 -0.90 10.38 20.18
N LEU A 338 -2.18 10.61 19.90
CA LEU A 338 -2.81 11.93 19.95
C LEU A 338 -3.15 12.38 21.37
N LEU A 339 -3.21 11.49 22.35
CA LEU A 339 -3.59 11.85 23.72
C LEU A 339 -2.63 12.88 24.33
N PRO A 340 -1.30 12.66 24.36
CA PRO A 340 -0.38 13.66 24.91
C PRO A 340 -0.39 14.97 24.14
N VAL A 341 -0.58 14.91 22.81
CA VAL A 341 -0.69 16.09 21.94
C VAL A 341 -1.88 16.96 22.35
N LEU A 342 -3.05 16.34 22.52
CA LEU A 342 -4.26 17.04 22.94
C LEU A 342 -4.15 17.59 24.36
N GLN A 343 -3.52 16.86 25.28
CA GLN A 343 -3.26 17.31 26.64
C GLN A 343 -2.34 18.54 26.69
N VAL A 344 -1.29 18.59 25.86
CA VAL A 344 -0.43 19.78 25.75
C VAL A 344 -1.19 20.98 25.20
N SER A 345 -1.97 20.78 24.13
CA SER A 345 -2.82 21.85 23.57
C SER A 345 -3.75 22.43 24.65
N HIS A 346 -4.41 21.55 25.42
CA HIS A 346 -5.28 21.97 26.51
C HIS A 346 -4.56 22.78 27.60
N ILE A 347 -3.35 22.36 27.99
CA ILE A 347 -2.51 23.09 28.95
C ILE A 347 -2.15 24.47 28.40
N GLN A 348 -1.72 24.55 27.14
CA GLN A 348 -1.30 25.80 26.52
C GLN A 348 -2.43 26.83 26.51
N THR A 349 -3.64 26.44 26.10
CA THR A 349 -4.77 27.36 26.11
C THR A 349 -5.22 27.73 27.51
N SER A 350 -5.26 26.78 28.44
CA SER A 350 -5.59 27.05 29.83
C SER A 350 -4.61 28.03 30.48
N CYS A 351 -3.33 28.00 30.09
CA CYS A 351 -2.32 28.97 30.54
C CYS A 351 -2.50 30.36 29.90
N LEU A 352 -2.87 30.44 28.62
CA LEU A 352 -3.09 31.71 27.92
C LEU A 352 -4.30 32.49 28.47
N LYS A 353 -5.35 31.78 28.92
CA LYS A 353 -6.53 32.39 29.55
C LYS A 353 -6.26 33.00 30.95
N VAL A 354 -5.08 32.76 31.53
CA VAL A 354 -4.71 33.18 32.89
C VAL A 354 -3.74 34.37 32.90
N GLN A 355 -3.30 34.87 31.73
CA GLN A 355 -2.55 36.13 31.65
C GLN A 355 -3.50 37.34 31.55
N PRO A 356 -3.42 38.32 32.49
CA PRO A 356 -4.31 39.48 32.57
C PRO A 356 -4.08 40.55 31.50
#